data_AF-A0A8X6QIF5-F1
#
_entry.id   AF-A0A8X6QIF5-F1
#
_cell.length_a   1.000
_cell.length_b   1.000
_cell.length_c   1.000
_cell.angle_alpha   90.00
_cell.angle_beta   90.00
_cell.angle_gamma   90.00
#
_symmetry.space_group_name_H-M   'P 1'
#
loop_
_entity.id
_entity.type
_entity.pdbx_description
1 polymer ?
#
loop_
_entity_poly.entity_id
_entity_poly.type
_entity_poly.pdbx_seq_one_letter_code
_entity_poly.pdbx_strand_id
1 'polypeptide(L)' 'MLRSSLLRPTLLRRYCSFISSLSVKETLRKMPVNDKILVQGWVQSVRKYKELYFVDLIDGTCLDRLQIVIDANNSK' A
#
# COMPACT_ATOMS: atom_id res chain seq x y z
N MET A 1 -33.22 42.12 18.99
CA MET A 1 -32.00 41.55 19.62
C MET A 1 -32.39 40.15 20.07
N LEU A 2 -31.90 39.07 19.45
CA LEU A 2 -30.59 38.48 19.73
C LEU A 2 -30.09 37.71 18.49
N ARG A 3 -28.82 37.94 18.16
CA ARG A 3 -28.05 37.17 17.19
C ARG A 3 -27.69 35.83 17.84
N SER A 4 -27.95 34.72 17.17
CA SER A 4 -27.17 33.50 17.39
C SER A 4 -26.59 33.05 16.05
N SER A 5 -25.34 33.42 15.91
CA SER A 5 -24.41 33.07 14.84
C SER A 5 -24.17 31.56 14.80
N LEU A 6 -24.33 31.00 13.59
CA LEU A 6 -23.44 30.06 12.93
C LEU A 6 -22.68 29.07 13.82
N LEU A 7 -23.15 27.83 13.86
CA LEU A 7 -22.26 26.67 13.99
C LEU A 7 -22.27 25.93 12.66
N ARG A 8 -21.40 26.35 11.76
CA ARG A 8 -20.99 25.53 10.62
C ARG A 8 -20.07 24.45 11.19
N PRO A 9 -20.41 23.16 11.13
CA PRO A 9 -19.44 22.13 11.44
C PRO A 9 -18.42 22.09 10.30
N THR A 10 -17.33 22.84 10.46
CA THR A 10 -16.09 22.67 9.71
C THR A 10 -15.40 21.42 10.21
N LEU A 11 -15.90 20.25 9.82
CA LEU A 11 -15.16 18.99 9.93
C LEU A 11 -15.29 18.24 8.59
N LEU A 12 -14.83 18.88 7.52
CA LEU A 12 -14.28 18.15 6.38
C LEU A 12 -12.97 17.49 6.86
N ARG A 13 -13.12 16.42 7.64
CA ARG A 13 -12.06 15.46 7.91
C ARG A 13 -11.67 14.93 6.54
N ARG A 14 -10.54 15.42 6.01
CA ARG A 14 -9.91 14.85 4.83
C ARG A 14 -9.74 13.36 5.12
N TYR A 15 -10.52 12.52 4.46
CA TYR A 15 -10.24 11.10 4.42
C TYR A 15 -8.85 10.98 3.81
N CYS A 16 -7.85 10.68 4.65
CA CYS A 16 -6.55 10.24 4.16
C CYS A 16 -6.82 9.16 3.11
N SER A 17 -6.20 9.25 1.94
CA SER A 17 -6.36 8.29 0.85
C SER A 17 -6.40 6.87 1.40
N PHE A 18 -7.53 6.17 1.20
CA PHE A 18 -7.80 4.84 1.74
C PHE A 18 -6.91 3.81 1.04
N ILE A 19 -5.63 3.74 1.44
CA ILE A 19 -4.73 2.68 1.04
C ILE A 19 -5.12 1.45 1.86
N SER A 20 -5.50 0.38 1.19
CA SER A 20 -5.84 -0.86 1.87
C SER A 20 -4.56 -1.57 2.31
N SER A 21 -4.48 -1.92 3.60
CA SER A 21 -3.44 -2.80 4.12
C SER A 21 -3.87 -4.24 3.90
N LEU A 22 -3.04 -5.03 3.23
CA LEU A 22 -3.32 -6.43 2.92
C LEU A 22 -2.13 -7.31 3.33
N SER A 23 -2.44 -8.52 3.78
CA SER A 23 -1.43 -9.59 3.90
C SER A 23 -0.98 -10.07 2.51
N VAL A 24 0.18 -10.72 2.44
CA VAL A 24 0.69 -11.36 1.21
C VAL A 24 -0.32 -12.38 0.71
N LYS A 25 -0.88 -13.22 1.60
CA LYS A 25 -1.91 -14.20 1.25
C LYS A 25 -3.15 -13.56 0.62
N GLU A 26 -3.64 -12.46 1.18
CA GLU A 26 -4.81 -11.75 0.64
C GLU A 26 -4.50 -11.08 -0.68
N THR A 27 -3.31 -10.49 -0.82
CA THR A 27 -2.86 -9.83 -2.05
C THR A 27 -2.83 -10.83 -3.20
N LEU A 28 -2.24 -12.02 -2.97
CA LEU A 28 -2.17 -13.09 -3.96
C LEU A 28 -3.55 -13.66 -4.31
N ARG A 29 -4.49 -13.70 -3.35
CA ARG A 29 -5.86 -14.20 -3.57
C ARG A 29 -6.77 -13.19 -4.29
N LYS A 30 -6.72 -11.92 -3.88
CA LYS A 30 -7.60 -10.86 -4.39
C LYS A 30 -7.10 -10.32 -5.73
N MET A 31 -5.80 -10.44 -6.01
CA MET A 31 -5.15 -9.92 -7.23
C MET A 31 -5.61 -8.51 -7.59
N PRO A 32 -5.47 -7.53 -6.67
CA PRO A 32 -5.92 -6.17 -6.94
C PRO A 32 -5.09 -5.55 -8.07
N VAL A 33 -5.73 -5.19 -9.18
CA VAL A 33 -5.08 -4.57 -10.35
C VAL A 33 -5.35 -3.07 -10.33
N ASN A 34 -4.31 -2.26 -10.57
CA ASN A 34 -4.34 -0.78 -10.55
C ASN A 34 -4.63 -0.12 -9.18
N ASP A 35 -4.73 -0.90 -8.10
CA ASP A 35 -4.91 -0.37 -6.75
C ASP A 35 -3.58 -0.12 -6.05
N LYS A 36 -3.54 0.92 -5.21
CA LYS A 36 -2.45 1.14 -4.26
C LYS A 36 -2.75 0.38 -2.98
N ILE A 37 -1.90 -0.58 -2.67
CA ILE A 37 -1.98 -1.39 -1.46
C ILE A 37 -0.74 -1.18 -0.59
N LEU A 38 -0.91 -1.38 0.71
CA LEU A 38 0.19 -1.44 1.67
C LEU A 38 0.37 -2.90 2.09
N VAL A 39 1.59 -3.42 1.94
CA VAL A 39 1.96 -4.77 2.35
C VAL A 39 3.20 -4.67 3.23
N GLN A 40 3.25 -5.46 4.29
CA GLN A 40 4.37 -5.52 5.22
C GLN A 40 4.83 -6.96 5.37
N GLY A 41 6.13 -7.13 5.58
CA GLY A 41 6.74 -8.45 5.73
C GLY A 41 8.26 -8.37 5.74
N TRP A 42 8.89 -9.54 5.66
CA TRP A 42 10.33 -9.71 5.56
C TRP A 42 10.73 -9.98 4.11
N VAL A 43 11.85 -9.37 3.71
CA VAL A 43 12.46 -9.64 2.41
C VAL A 43 13.15 -11.00 2.48
N GLN A 44 12.75 -11.91 1.60
CA GLN A 44 13.36 -13.24 1.50
C GLN A 44 14.53 -13.25 0.51
N SER A 45 14.38 -12.58 -0.62
CA SER A 45 15.44 -12.43 -1.63
C SER A 45 15.29 -11.16 -2.44
N VAL A 46 16.42 -10.65 -2.93
CA VAL A 46 16.48 -9.52 -3.86
C VAL A 46 17.30 -9.95 -5.06
N ARG A 47 16.75 -9.75 -6.27
CA ARG A 47 17.44 -10.02 -7.53
C ARG A 47 17.50 -8.73 -8.34
N LYS A 48 18.70 -8.37 -8.81
CA LYS A 48 18.91 -7.21 -9.67
C LYS A 48 19.07 -7.68 -11.12
N TYR A 49 18.39 -7.02 -12.04
CA TYR A 49 18.59 -7.23 -13.48
C TYR A 49 18.44 -5.91 -14.24
N LYS A 50 19.54 -5.43 -14.84
CA LYS A 50 19.62 -4.10 -15.45
C LYS A 50 19.15 -3.03 -14.46
N GLU A 51 18.13 -2.27 -14.85
CA GLU A 51 17.50 -1.19 -14.08
C GLU A 51 16.28 -1.67 -13.26
N LEU A 52 16.07 -2.97 -13.10
CA LEU A 52 14.98 -3.54 -12.32
C LEU A 52 15.50 -4.30 -11.10
N TYR A 53 14.77 -4.17 -9.99
CA TYR A 53 14.91 -5.01 -8.81
C TYR A 53 13.65 -5.83 -8.63
N PHE A 54 13.84 -7.12 -8.36
CA PHE A 54 12.79 -8.05 -8.00
C PHE A 54 13.00 -8.43 -6.54
N VAL A 55 12.03 -8.06 -5.70
CA VAL A 55 12.06 -8.32 -4.26
C VAL A 55 10.99 -9.34 -3.93
N ASP A 56 11.39 -10.48 -3.39
CA ASP A 56 10.46 -11.49 -2.88
C ASP A 56 10.14 -11.17 -1.42
N LEU A 57 8.88 -10.82 -1.13
CA LEU A 57 8.38 -10.49 0.20
C LEU A 57 7.56 -11.65 0.79
N ILE A 58 7.78 -11.96 2.06
CA ILE A 58 7.04 -12.94 2.84
C ILE A 58 6.54 -12.33 4.15
N ASP A 59 5.34 -12.67 4.60
CA ASP A 59 4.76 -12.18 5.87
C ASP A 59 4.36 -13.32 6.83
N GLY A 60 4.60 -14.57 6.44
CA GLY A 60 4.24 -15.77 7.22
C GLY A 60 2.78 -16.19 7.11
N THR A 61 1.92 -15.47 6.37
CA THR A 61 0.50 -15.83 6.21
C THR A 61 0.28 -16.93 5.18
N CYS A 62 1.22 -17.10 4.24
CA CYS A 62 1.26 -18.18 3.25
C CYS A 62 2.71 -18.61 2.95
N LEU A 63 2.85 -19.74 2.26
CA LEU A 63 4.15 -20.24 1.76
C LEU A 63 4.57 -19.55 0.45
N ASP A 64 3.61 -18.95 -0.26
CA ASP A 64 3.85 -18.19 -1.49
C ASP A 64 4.51 -16.85 -1.19
N ARG A 65 5.21 -16.32 -2.18
CA ARG A 65 6.01 -15.09 -2.09
C ARG A 65 5.37 -14.00 -2.94
N LEU A 66 5.29 -12.78 -2.41
CA LEU A 66 4.87 -11.62 -3.21
C LEU A 66 6.09 -11.01 -3.90
N GLN A 67 6.11 -11.03 -5.22
CA GLN A 67 7.18 -10.41 -6.00
C GLN A 67 6.87 -8.92 -6.24
N ILE A 68 7.73 -8.05 -5.71
CA ILE A 68 7.67 -6.61 -5.93
C ILE A 68 8.71 -6.25 -6.99
N VAL A 69 8.28 -5.55 -8.03
CA VAL A 69 9.17 -5.04 -9.10
C VAL A 69 9.42 -3.55 -8.86
N ILE A 70 10.67 -3.17 -8.70
CA ILE A 70 11.10 -1.79 -8.49
C ILE A 70 11.96 -1.37 -9.67
N ASP A 71 11.62 -0.24 -10.28
CA ASP A 71 12.46 0.41 -11.28
C ASP A 71 13.51 1.28 -10.57
N ALA A 72 14.78 0.98 -10.80
CA ALA A 72 15.93 1.69 -10.23
C ALA A 72 15.87 3.19 -10.54
N ASN A 73 15.41 3.55 -11.74
CA ASN A 73 15.32 4.94 -12.20
C ASN A 73 14.13 5.70 -11.59
N ASN A 74 13.17 4.99 -10.99
CA ASN A 74 11.97 5.57 -10.39
C ASN A 74 12.00 5.54 -8.85
N SER A 75 13.19 5.36 -8.28
CA SER A 75 13.42 5.41 -6.83
C SER A 75 13.42 6.88 -6.37
N LYS A 76 12.24 7.51 -6.34
CA LYS A 76 12.03 8.82 -5.70
C LYS A 76 11.72 8.69 -4.22
#